data_AF-V4HNY0-F1
#
_entry.id   AF-V4HNY0-F1
#
_cell.length_a   1.000
_cell.length_b   1.000
_cell.length_c   1.000
_cell.angle_alpha   90.00
_cell.angle_beta   90.00
_cell.angle_gamma   90.00
#
_symmetry.space_group_name_H-M   'P 1'
#
loop_
_entity.id
_entity.type
_entity.pdbx_description
1 polymer ?
#
loop_
_entity_poly.entity_id
_entity_poly.type
_entity_poly.pdbx_seq_one_letter_code
_entity_poly.pdbx_strand_id
1 'polypeptide(L)'
;MVLGCWDSALFKSLFISSLFIPAAYLFDLYNSNDFLWSEVHSFFVLFLLYFCAFVLTSIVGWLFIGFPTHWLVCKFTSKNYVYYALLPGLFLCESLLTNGPWLLAFIALTQALLFRFYVFKIKYNQA
;
A
#
# COMPACT_ATOMS: atom_id res chain seq x y z
N MET A 1 9.24 -24.23 4.41
CA MET A 1 9.40 -22.90 3.77
C MET A 1 9.19 -21.84 4.83
N VAL A 2 10.02 -20.79 4.87
CA VAL A 2 9.84 -19.69 5.81
C VAL A 2 9.04 -18.59 5.11
N LEU A 3 7.73 -18.56 5.36
CA LEU A 3 6.79 -17.55 4.87
C LEU A 3 6.82 -16.23 5.67
N GLY A 4 7.42 -16.25 6.87
CA GLY A 4 7.42 -15.08 7.77
C GLY A 4 6.03 -14.79 8.35
N CYS A 5 5.93 -13.72 9.15
CA CYS A 5 4.67 -13.26 9.74
C CYS A 5 3.91 -12.37 8.74
N TRP A 6 3.40 -13.01 7.69
CA TRP A 6 2.74 -12.33 6.56
C TRP A 6 1.44 -11.64 6.96
N ASP A 7 0.73 -12.18 7.95
CA ASP A 7 -0.50 -11.65 8.52
C ASP A 7 -0.28 -10.27 9.16
N SER A 8 0.66 -10.19 10.11
CA SER A 8 1.00 -8.95 10.79
C SER A 8 1.61 -7.93 9.83
N ALA A 9 2.44 -8.40 8.90
CA ALA A 9 3.07 -7.54 7.91
C ALA A 9 2.07 -6.96 6.91
N LEU A 10 1.04 -7.71 6.51
CA LEU A 10 -0.04 -7.25 5.65
C LEU A 10 -0.74 -6.06 6.29
N PHE A 11 -1.27 -6.21 7.50
CA PHE A 11 -1.98 -5.12 8.19
C PHE A 11 -1.10 -3.90 8.45
N LYS A 12 0.17 -4.09 8.84
CA LYS A 12 1.12 -2.97 9.03
C LYS A 12 1.39 -2.21 7.74
N SER A 13 1.65 -2.94 6.65
CA SER A 13 1.90 -2.33 5.34
C SER A 13 0.66 -1.59 4.82
N LEU A 14 -0.52 -2.18 4.94
CA LEU A 14 -1.79 -1.58 4.56
C LEU A 14 -2.04 -0.29 5.33
N PHE A 15 -1.97 -0.34 6.65
CA PHE A 15 -2.27 0.82 7.50
C PHE A 15 -1.35 1.99 7.18
N ILE A 16 -0.03 1.75 7.09
CA ILE A 16 0.94 2.80 6.79
C ILE A 16 0.75 3.35 5.38
N SER A 17 0.55 2.49 4.38
CA SER A 17 0.35 2.93 2.99
C SER A 17 -0.96 3.71 2.79
N SER A 18 -2.01 3.38 3.55
CA SER A 18 -3.30 4.07 3.45
C SER A 18 -3.26 5.52 3.91
N LEU A 19 -2.28 5.91 4.73
CA LEU A 19 -2.11 7.28 5.23
C LEU A 19 -1.68 8.27 4.14
N PHE A 20 -1.19 7.79 3.00
CA PHE A 20 -0.81 8.66 1.89
C PHE A 20 -2.02 9.36 1.25
N ILE A 21 -3.20 8.74 1.24
CA ILE A 21 -4.42 9.37 0.69
C ILE A 21 -4.87 10.59 1.50
N PRO A 22 -5.14 10.49 2.82
CA PRO A 22 -5.54 11.67 3.60
C PRO A 22 -4.44 12.73 3.59
N ALA A 23 -3.17 12.35 3.56
CA ALA A 23 -2.06 13.30 3.44
C ALA A 23 -2.12 14.06 2.10
N ALA A 24 -2.35 13.36 0.98
CA ALA A 24 -2.48 13.99 -0.33
C ALA A 24 -3.70 14.93 -0.41
N TYR A 25 -4.83 14.52 0.17
CA TYR A 25 -6.03 15.36 0.23
C TYR A 25 -5.80 16.63 1.06
N LEU A 26 -5.19 16.50 2.25
CA LEU A 26 -4.88 17.66 3.09
C LEU A 26 -3.89 18.60 2.43
N PHE A 27 -2.93 18.06 1.67
CA PHE A 27 -1.99 18.86 0.90
C PHE A 27 -2.68 19.67 -0.20
N ASP A 28 -3.63 19.06 -0.91
CA ASP A 28 -4.40 19.74 -1.96
C ASP A 28 -5.28 20.86 -1.38
N LEU A 29 -5.97 20.57 -0.28
CA LEU A 29 -6.79 21.55 0.45
C LEU A 29 -5.99 22.74 1.00
N TYR A 30 -4.76 22.47 1.47
CA TYR A 30 -3.84 23.53 1.89
C TYR A 30 -3.44 24.45 0.73
N ASN A 31 -3.18 23.89 -0.46
CA ASN A 31 -2.81 24.67 -1.63
C ASN A 31 -3.98 25.47 -2.21
N SER A 32 -5.21 24.97 -2.11
CA SER A 32 -6.39 25.67 -2.63
C SER A 32 -6.87 26.82 -1.73
N ASN A 33 -6.34 26.96 -0.51
CA ASN A 33 -6.81 27.91 0.52
C ASN A 33 -8.29 27.76 0.91
N ASP A 34 -8.96 26.67 0.52
CA ASP A 34 -10.38 26.41 0.82
C ASP A 34 -10.58 25.74 2.19
N PHE A 35 -9.65 25.95 3.14
CA PHE A 35 -9.69 25.29 4.44
C PHE A 35 -10.78 25.89 5.34
N LEU A 36 -12.00 25.35 5.25
CA LEU A 36 -13.12 25.70 6.10
C LEU A 36 -13.28 24.66 7.23
N TRP A 37 -13.19 25.09 8.49
CA TRP A 37 -13.32 24.20 9.65
C TRP A 37 -14.67 23.44 9.73
N SER A 38 -15.71 23.95 9.09
CA SER A 38 -17.02 23.27 9.01
C SER A 38 -17.02 22.07 8.07
N GLU A 39 -16.00 21.90 7.22
CA GLU A 39 -15.87 20.74 6.32
C GLU A 39 -15.08 19.58 6.93
N VAL A 40 -14.53 19.75 8.14
CA VAL A 40 -13.77 18.70 8.83
C VAL A 40 -14.61 17.44 9.06
N HIS A 41 -15.92 17.60 9.30
CA HIS A 41 -16.83 16.46 9.46
C HIS A 41 -17.03 15.72 8.13
N SER A 42 -17.24 16.45 7.03
CA SER A 42 -17.36 15.88 5.68
C SER A 42 -16.08 15.16 5.27
N PHE A 43 -14.92 15.75 5.56
CA PHE A 43 -13.61 15.14 5.35
C PHE A 43 -13.46 13.83 6.13
N PHE A 44 -13.84 13.81 7.42
CA PHE A 44 -13.75 12.61 8.23
C PHE A 44 -14.61 11.47 7.70
N VAL A 45 -15.85 11.75 7.29
CA VAL A 45 -16.76 10.74 6.72
C VAL A 45 -16.23 10.22 5.39
N LEU A 46 -15.77 11.09 4.48
CA LEU A 46 -15.17 10.70 3.20
C LEU A 46 -13.88 9.88 3.41
N PHE A 47 -13.04 10.29 4.36
CA PHE A 47 -11.84 9.55 4.72
C PHE A 47 -12.17 8.14 5.22
N LEU A 48 -13.16 8.00 6.11
CA LEU A 48 -13.54 6.70 6.68
C LEU A 48 -14.12 5.78 5.59
N LEU A 49 -14.98 6.31 4.72
CA LEU A 49 -15.52 5.58 3.58
C LEU A 49 -14.40 5.11 2.63
N TYR A 50 -13.48 6.01 2.29
CA TYR A 50 -12.34 5.70 1.44
C TYR A 50 -11.44 4.65 2.10
N PHE A 51 -11.12 4.80 3.39
CA PHE A 51 -10.29 3.88 4.14
C PHE A 51 -10.89 2.47 4.14
N CYS A 52 -12.19 2.34 4.40
CA CYS A 52 -12.88 1.05 4.31
C CYS A 52 -12.80 0.45 2.91
N ALA A 53 -13.12 1.23 1.87
CA ALA A 53 -13.05 0.77 0.49
C ALA A 53 -11.64 0.33 0.10
N PHE A 54 -10.62 1.13 0.44
CA PHE A 54 -9.22 0.86 0.19
C PHE A 54 -8.73 -0.41 0.88
N VAL A 55 -9.10 -0.62 2.15
CA VAL A 55 -8.72 -1.83 2.89
C VAL A 55 -9.35 -3.06 2.24
N LEU A 56 -10.64 -3.00 1.88
CA LEU A 56 -11.33 -4.09 1.17
C LEU A 56 -10.65 -4.43 -0.15
N THR A 57 -10.41 -3.43 -1.02
CA THR A 57 -9.77 -3.65 -2.31
C THR A 57 -8.34 -4.14 -2.17
N SER A 58 -7.61 -3.69 -1.16
CA SER A 58 -6.22 -4.08 -0.94
C SER A 58 -6.08 -5.48 -0.35
N ILE A 59 -7.01 -5.92 0.50
CA ILE A 59 -7.09 -7.32 0.95
C ILE A 59 -7.41 -8.24 -0.23
N VAL A 60 -8.38 -7.86 -1.06
CA VAL A 60 -8.74 -8.62 -2.27
C VAL A 60 -7.56 -8.69 -3.24
N GLY A 61 -6.94 -7.56 -3.56
CA GLY A 61 -5.75 -7.51 -4.42
C GLY A 61 -4.58 -8.31 -3.86
N TRP A 62 -4.38 -8.28 -2.54
CA TRP A 62 -3.40 -9.13 -1.89
C TRP A 62 -3.75 -10.62 -2.03
N LEU A 63 -5.00 -11.03 -1.86
CA LEU A 63 -5.39 -12.43 -1.96
C LEU A 63 -5.18 -12.99 -3.38
N PHE A 64 -5.51 -12.21 -4.41
CA PHE A 64 -5.39 -12.64 -5.80
C PHE A 64 -3.99 -12.51 -6.40
N ILE A 65 -3.23 -11.47 -6.02
CA ILE A 65 -1.94 -11.14 -6.64
C ILE A 65 -0.82 -11.23 -5.61
N GLY A 66 -0.99 -10.58 -4.46
CA GLY A 66 0.04 -10.47 -3.42
C GLY A 66 0.46 -11.82 -2.82
N PHE A 67 -0.50 -12.68 -2.47
CA PHE A 67 -0.26 -13.97 -1.85
C PHE A 67 0.37 -14.97 -2.82
N PRO A 68 -0.12 -15.16 -4.06
CA PRO A 68 0.57 -15.99 -5.05
C PRO A 68 1.98 -15.50 -5.33
N THR A 69 2.18 -14.18 -5.46
CA THR A 69 3.51 -13.58 -5.67
C THR A 69 4.42 -13.86 -4.48
N HIS A 70 3.95 -13.63 -3.25
CA HIS A 70 4.71 -13.90 -2.03
C HIS A 70 5.08 -15.38 -1.91
N TRP A 71 4.15 -16.28 -2.21
CA TRP A 71 4.38 -17.72 -2.21
C TRP A 71 5.43 -18.13 -3.26
N LEU A 72 5.31 -17.66 -4.50
CA LEU A 72 6.26 -17.92 -5.58
C LEU A 72 7.66 -17.42 -5.21
N VAL A 73 7.75 -16.18 -4.70
CA VAL A 73 9.01 -15.56 -4.29
C VAL A 73 9.66 -16.36 -3.16
N CYS A 74 8.89 -16.79 -2.16
CA CYS A 74 9.39 -17.61 -1.05
C CYS A 74 9.82 -19.02 -1.48
N LYS A 75 9.23 -19.57 -2.55
CA LYS A 75 9.50 -20.93 -3.03
C LYS A 75 10.67 -21.00 -4.01
N PHE A 76 10.80 -20.02 -4.90
CA PHE A 76 11.70 -20.10 -6.07
C PHE A 76 12.82 -19.05 -6.10
N THR A 77 12.81 -18.05 -5.21
CA THR A 77 13.76 -16.93 -5.30
C THR A 77 14.36 -16.53 -3.95
N SER A 78 15.34 -15.63 -3.99
CA SER A 78 16.08 -15.12 -2.83
C SER A 78 15.34 -14.06 -2.00
N LYS A 79 14.02 -13.90 -2.16
CA LYS A 79 13.21 -12.91 -1.38
C LYS A 79 13.67 -11.46 -1.55
N ASN A 80 14.28 -11.16 -2.70
CA ASN A 80 14.74 -9.82 -3.06
C ASN A 80 13.57 -8.84 -3.21
N TYR A 81 13.81 -7.55 -2.90
CA TYR A 81 12.81 -6.48 -3.06
C TYR A 81 12.30 -6.34 -4.49
N VAL A 82 13.17 -6.60 -5.48
CA VAL A 82 12.84 -6.46 -6.91
C VAL A 82 11.58 -7.24 -7.28
N TYR A 83 11.42 -8.47 -6.79
CA TYR A 83 10.24 -9.28 -7.13
C TYR A 83 8.92 -8.73 -6.56
N TYR A 84 8.97 -8.07 -5.40
CA TYR A 84 7.80 -7.41 -4.81
C TYR A 84 7.50 -6.07 -5.49
N ALA A 85 8.53 -5.37 -5.97
CA ALA A 85 8.43 -4.07 -6.60
C ALA A 85 8.06 -4.13 -8.09
N LEU A 86 8.32 -5.24 -8.77
CA LEU A 86 8.21 -5.34 -10.23
C LEU A 86 6.78 -5.06 -10.72
N LEU A 87 5.80 -5.78 -10.19
CA LEU A 87 4.39 -5.67 -10.62
C LEU A 87 3.78 -4.28 -10.30
N PRO A 88 3.85 -3.76 -9.06
CA PRO A 88 3.37 -2.40 -8.79
C PRO A 88 4.23 -1.31 -9.46
N GLY A 89 5.52 -1.57 -9.68
CA GLY A 89 6.42 -0.64 -10.37
C GLY A 89 6.11 -0.50 -11.87
N LEU A 90 5.74 -1.60 -12.53
CA LEU A 90 5.25 -1.56 -13.91
C LEU A 90 3.95 -0.76 -14.01
N PHE A 91 3.01 -1.01 -13.08
CA PHE A 91 1.75 -0.28 -13.04
C PHE A 91 1.95 1.22 -12.78
N LEU A 92 2.90 1.58 -11.92
CA LEU A 92 3.28 2.98 -11.70
C LEU A 92 3.88 3.60 -12.97
N CYS A 93 4.78 2.90 -13.65
CA CYS A 93 5.37 3.37 -14.91
C CYS A 93 4.29 3.61 -15.98
N GLU A 94 3.40 2.64 -16.19
CA GLU A 94 2.27 2.76 -17.12
C GLU A 94 1.37 3.94 -16.74
N SER A 95 1.05 4.08 -15.46
CA SER A 95 0.21 5.18 -14.98
C SER A 95 0.85 6.55 -15.17
N LEU A 96 2.18 6.67 -15.06
CA LEU A 96 2.89 7.92 -15.32
C LEU A 96 2.93 8.25 -16.82
N LEU A 97 3.05 7.24 -17.69
CA LEU A 97 3.07 7.44 -19.14
C LEU A 97 1.68 7.80 -19.72
N THR A 98 0.62 7.31 -19.10
CA THR A 98 -0.77 7.51 -19.56
C THR A 98 -1.53 8.59 -18.81
N ASN A 99 -0.91 9.29 -17.85
CA ASN A 99 -1.57 10.19 -16.89
C ASN A 99 -2.74 9.50 -16.14
N GLY A 100 -2.58 8.21 -15.85
CA GLY A 100 -3.51 7.44 -15.04
C GLY A 100 -3.42 7.77 -13.54
N PRO A 101 -4.06 6.95 -12.67
CA PRO A 101 -4.09 7.17 -11.22
C PRO A 101 -2.74 6.83 -10.54
N TRP A 102 -1.73 7.67 -10.79
CA TRP A 102 -0.34 7.43 -10.37
C TRP A 102 -0.19 7.37 -8.85
N LEU A 103 -1.01 8.11 -8.11
CA LEU A 103 -1.01 8.09 -6.64
C LEU A 103 -1.37 6.71 -6.10
N LEU A 104 -2.37 6.04 -6.68
CA LEU A 104 -2.77 4.69 -6.26
C LEU A 104 -1.68 3.67 -6.58
N ALA A 105 -1.04 3.80 -7.75
CA ALA A 105 0.08 2.95 -8.13
C ALA A 105 1.29 3.15 -7.20
N PHE A 106 1.56 4.39 -6.80
CA PHE A 106 2.61 4.73 -5.85
C PHE A 106 2.33 4.14 -4.45
N ILE A 107 1.08 4.22 -3.99
CA ILE A 107 0.65 3.62 -2.72
C ILE A 107 0.81 2.10 -2.77
N ALA A 108 0.41 1.45 -3.86
CA ALA A 108 0.55 0.01 -4.04
C ALA A 108 2.03 -0.43 -4.03
N LEU A 109 2.92 0.32 -4.68
CA LEU A 109 4.36 0.09 -4.64
C LEU A 109 4.90 0.22 -3.21
N THR A 110 4.51 1.28 -2.51
CA THR A 110 4.90 1.53 -1.12
C THR A 110 4.42 0.42 -0.20
N GLN A 111 3.17 -0.03 -0.35
CA GLN A 111 2.61 -1.15 0.39
C GLN A 111 3.40 -2.44 0.14
N ALA A 112 3.76 -2.74 -1.11
CA ALA A 112 4.53 -3.94 -1.45
C ALA A 112 5.94 -3.94 -0.84
N LEU A 113 6.62 -2.79 -0.86
CA LEU A 113 7.94 -2.61 -0.25
C LEU A 113 7.86 -2.72 1.29
N LEU A 114 6.87 -2.08 1.91
CA LEU A 114 6.61 -2.18 3.35
C LEU A 114 6.25 -3.61 3.76
N PHE A 115 5.44 -4.31 2.96
CA PHE A 115 5.09 -5.70 3.21
C PHE A 115 6.36 -6.57 3.27
N ARG A 116 7.22 -6.50 2.24
CA ARG A 116 8.50 -7.23 2.24
C ARG A 116 9.32 -6.88 3.49
N PHE A 117 9.45 -5.60 3.79
CA PHE A 117 10.18 -5.13 4.97
C PHE A 117 9.63 -5.76 6.25
N TYR A 118 8.34 -5.67 6.54
CA TYR A 118 7.75 -6.21 7.77
C TYR A 118 7.76 -7.73 7.82
N VAL A 119 7.50 -8.43 6.71
CA VAL A 119 7.50 -9.90 6.64
C VAL A 119 8.85 -10.48 7.09
N PHE A 120 9.95 -9.88 6.64
CA PHE A 120 11.29 -10.41 6.90
C PHE A 120 12.04 -9.70 8.03
N LYS A 121 11.67 -8.46 8.40
CA LYS A 121 12.25 -7.75 9.56
C LYS A 121 11.82 -8.36 10.89
N ILE A 122 10.59 -8.88 11.00
CA ILE A 122 10.11 -9.53 12.24
C ILE A 122 11.02 -10.71 12.63
N LYS A 123 11.64 -11.36 11.64
CA LYS A 123 12.53 -12.50 11.87
C LYS A 123 13.88 -12.14 12.51
N TYR A 124 14.34 -10.90 12.41
CA TYR A 124 15.61 -10.46 13.02
C TYR A 124 15.48 -10.11 14.51
N ASN A 125 14.27 -9.83 15.00
CA ASN A 125 14.02 -9.51 16.41
C ASN A 125 13.64 -10.75 17.26
N GLN A 126 13.69 -11.95 16.69
CA GLN A 126 13.36 -13.22 17.36
C GLN A 126 14.52 -14.24 17.30
N ALA A 127 15.73 -13.80 16.95
CA ALA A 127 16.94 -14.61 16.94
C ALA A 127 17.92 -14.11 18.00
#